data_AF-A0A954LR51-F1
#
_entry.id   AF-A0A954LR51-F1
#
_cell.length_a   1.000
_cell.length_b   1.000
_cell.length_c   1.000
_cell.angle_alpha   90.00
_cell.angle_beta   90.00
_cell.angle_gamma   90.00
#
_symmetry.space_group_name_H-M   'P 1'
#
loop_
_entity.id
_entity.type
_entity.pdbx_description
1 polymer ?
#
loop_
_entity_poly.entity_id
_entity_poly.type
_entity_poly.pdbx_seq_one_letter_code
_entity_poly.pdbx_strand_id
1 'polypeptide(L)'
;MGFQIPRPTANKLSTQADLIFCVDATASMTPCLNGVRDGLFELVDGLQTAANVDFRLRLLAYRDIHPKGCNTPWEDHPFTTSVDEFKSQLSVVQAQGGGDEPESTLDALYRAIHSDWRTSRTHKTIVLLTDADTHARLHHSTYARPDNDVSRVIQDFQTLRHVMLFLVAPQYPTYEALEQAALDADRKVIANWVPKNDLRYSGLSSISWGPLMNMIGQLVSATSIVVAREY
;
A
#
# COMPACT_ATOMS: atom_id res chain seq x y z
N MET A 1 -10.55 50.80 21.30
CA MET A 1 -9.47 49.81 21.11
C MET A 1 -9.91 48.52 21.77
N GLY A 2 -10.28 47.52 20.97
CA GLY A 2 -10.80 46.24 21.48
C GLY A 2 -9.66 45.33 21.90
N PHE A 3 -9.64 44.94 23.17
CA PHE A 3 -8.80 43.85 23.68
C PHE A 3 -9.24 42.54 23.04
N GLN A 4 -8.37 41.91 22.28
CA GLN A 4 -8.59 40.58 21.71
C GLN A 4 -7.92 39.55 22.62
N ILE A 5 -8.70 38.61 23.15
CA ILE A 5 -8.19 37.50 23.97
C ILE A 5 -7.37 36.59 23.04
N PRO A 6 -6.14 36.19 23.40
CA PRO A 6 -5.37 35.24 22.60
C PRO A 6 -6.15 33.92 22.50
N ARG A 7 -6.41 33.45 21.28
CA ARG A 7 -6.87 32.07 21.08
C ARG A 7 -5.70 31.14 21.45
N PRO A 8 -5.96 30.02 22.14
CA PRO A 8 -4.91 29.05 22.39
C PRO A 8 -4.39 28.52 21.06
N THR A 9 -3.11 28.74 20.74
CA THR A 9 -2.41 27.97 19.72
C THR A 9 -2.24 26.57 20.29
N ALA A 10 -3.19 25.68 19.99
CA ALA A 10 -3.02 24.26 20.23
C ALA A 10 -1.72 23.84 19.53
N ASN A 11 -0.73 23.41 20.30
CA ASN A 11 0.36 22.57 19.80
C ASN A 11 -0.32 21.29 19.28
N LYS A 12 -0.78 21.32 18.02
CA LYS A 12 -1.22 20.12 17.31
C LYS A 12 0.01 19.25 17.22
N LEU A 13 0.02 18.11 17.92
CA LEU A 13 0.94 17.02 17.62
C LEU A 13 0.92 16.82 16.10
N SER A 14 2.04 17.07 15.43
CA SER A 14 2.18 16.80 14.00
C SER A 14 2.16 15.29 13.83
N THR A 15 1.05 14.76 13.33
CA THR A 15 0.93 13.35 13.00
C THR A 15 1.48 13.13 11.60
N GLN A 16 2.32 12.11 11.44
CA GLN A 16 2.96 11.80 10.16
C GLN A 16 2.50 10.44 9.64
N ALA A 17 2.25 10.35 8.34
CA ALA A 17 1.93 9.08 7.68
C ALA A 17 2.64 8.90 6.34
N ASP A 18 3.23 7.74 6.13
CA ASP A 18 3.78 7.34 4.83
C ASP A 18 2.93 6.21 4.27
N LEU A 19 2.44 6.35 3.04
CA LEU A 19 1.63 5.34 2.38
C LEU A 19 2.29 4.93 1.06
N ILE A 20 2.48 3.63 0.86
CA ILE A 20 2.91 3.06 -0.42
C ILE A 20 1.76 2.25 -1.01
N PHE A 21 1.40 2.54 -2.25
CA PHE A 21 0.49 1.74 -3.05
C PHE A 21 1.30 0.78 -3.91
N CYS A 22 1.29 -0.50 -3.56
CA CYS A 22 1.82 -1.59 -4.36
C CYS A 22 0.67 -2.14 -5.22
N VAL A 23 0.65 -1.79 -6.49
CA VAL A 23 -0.49 -2.09 -7.38
C VAL A 23 -0.03 -3.00 -8.49
N ASP A 24 -0.61 -4.19 -8.58
CA ASP A 24 -0.45 -5.03 -9.76
C ASP A 24 -0.97 -4.25 -10.98
N ALA A 25 -0.15 -4.17 -12.02
CA ALA A 25 -0.38 -3.39 -13.23
C ALA A 25 -0.42 -4.29 -14.48
N THR A 26 -0.76 -5.57 -14.30
CA THR A 26 -1.12 -6.46 -15.41
C THR A 26 -2.47 -6.10 -16.02
N ALA A 27 -2.77 -6.65 -17.19
CA ALA A 27 -3.93 -6.25 -17.99
C ALA A 27 -5.28 -6.32 -17.22
N SER A 28 -5.43 -7.28 -16.30
CA SER A 28 -6.67 -7.46 -15.53
C SER A 28 -6.91 -6.39 -14.48
N MET A 29 -5.86 -5.69 -14.05
CA MET A 29 -5.92 -4.70 -12.98
C MET A 29 -6.46 -3.33 -13.39
N THR A 30 -6.91 -3.16 -14.64
CA THR A 30 -7.51 -1.90 -15.13
C THR A 30 -8.63 -1.36 -14.22
N PRO A 31 -9.62 -2.17 -13.78
CA PRO A 31 -10.68 -1.68 -12.88
C PRO A 31 -10.15 -1.23 -11.53
N CYS A 32 -9.13 -1.91 -10.99
CA CYS A 32 -8.48 -1.53 -9.74
C CYS A 32 -7.73 -0.20 -9.87
N LEU A 33 -6.91 -0.02 -10.91
CA LEU A 33 -6.22 1.25 -11.15
C LEU A 33 -7.19 2.42 -11.30
N ASN A 34 -8.30 2.23 -12.00
CA ASN A 34 -9.36 3.24 -12.10
C ASN A 34 -10.00 3.52 -10.73
N GLY A 35 -10.32 2.48 -9.97
CA GLY A 35 -10.87 2.61 -8.62
C GLY A 35 -9.96 3.39 -7.66
N VAL A 36 -8.65 3.12 -7.68
CA VAL A 36 -7.67 3.87 -6.88
C VAL A 36 -7.58 5.34 -7.33
N ARG A 37 -7.61 5.61 -8.64
CA ARG A 37 -7.60 6.98 -9.19
C ARG A 37 -8.85 7.75 -8.76
N ASP A 38 -10.01 7.12 -8.84
CA ASP A 38 -11.30 7.73 -8.52
C ASP A 38 -11.47 7.94 -7.01
N GLY A 39 -11.01 6.99 -6.19
CA GLY A 39 -11.09 7.05 -4.72
C GLY A 39 -10.00 7.88 -4.04
N LEU A 40 -9.07 8.49 -4.79
CA LEU A 40 -7.95 9.24 -4.22
C LEU A 40 -8.40 10.45 -3.40
N PHE A 41 -9.48 11.11 -3.83
CA PHE A 41 -10.04 12.25 -3.08
C PHE A 41 -10.55 11.79 -1.71
N GLU A 42 -11.28 10.70 -1.67
CA GLU A 42 -11.83 10.09 -0.46
C GLU A 42 -10.74 9.63 0.51
N LEU A 43 -9.62 9.09 -0.02
CA LEU A 43 -8.44 8.76 0.77
C LEU A 43 -7.90 10.01 1.48
N VAL A 44 -7.67 11.08 0.73
CA VAL A 44 -7.10 12.33 1.25
C VAL A 44 -8.04 12.96 2.28
N ASP A 45 -9.34 13.00 2.00
CA ASP A 45 -10.35 13.46 2.96
C ASP A 45 -10.33 12.63 4.26
N GLY A 46 -10.26 11.31 4.12
CA GLY A 46 -10.13 10.38 5.26
C GLY A 46 -8.88 10.65 6.09
N LEU A 47 -7.73 10.90 5.44
CA LEU A 47 -6.47 11.24 6.10
C LEU A 47 -6.57 12.52 6.94
N GLN A 48 -7.37 13.49 6.50
CA GLN A 48 -7.56 14.78 7.18
C GLN A 48 -8.69 14.78 8.23
N THR A 49 -9.51 13.72 8.29
CA THR A 49 -10.72 13.67 9.13
C THR A 49 -10.41 13.68 10.64
N ALA A 50 -9.55 12.78 11.12
CA ALA A 50 -9.27 12.65 12.57
C ALA A 50 -8.11 13.54 13.04
N ALA A 51 -7.14 13.80 12.17
CA ALA A 51 -6.02 14.69 12.40
C ALA A 51 -5.59 15.35 11.08
N ASN A 52 -4.88 16.48 11.19
CA ASN A 52 -4.25 17.12 10.04
C ASN A 52 -2.90 16.43 9.75
N VAL A 53 -2.97 15.23 9.16
CA VAL A 53 -1.82 14.36 8.93
C VAL A 53 -0.88 14.98 7.89
N ASP A 54 0.40 15.06 8.22
CA ASP A 54 1.50 15.32 7.29
C ASP A 54 1.84 14.01 6.57
N PHE A 55 1.22 13.81 5.40
CA PHE A 55 1.32 12.55 4.65
C PHE A 55 2.17 12.68 3.38
N ARG A 56 2.77 11.55 3.00
CA ARG A 56 3.36 11.36 1.67
C ARG A 56 2.95 10.02 1.08
N LEU A 57 2.76 10.00 -0.23
CA LEU A 57 2.27 8.87 -1.02
C LEU A 57 3.38 8.40 -1.96
N ARG A 58 3.49 7.09 -2.18
CA ARG A 58 4.38 6.51 -3.19
C ARG A 58 3.62 5.47 -4.00
N LEU A 59 3.83 5.48 -5.31
CA LEU A 59 3.29 4.48 -6.22
C LEU A 59 4.39 3.49 -6.59
N LEU A 60 4.12 2.21 -6.36
CA LEU A 60 4.89 1.08 -6.86
C LEU A 60 3.95 0.19 -7.66
N ALA A 61 3.80 0.49 -8.95
CA ALA A 61 3.08 -0.38 -9.86
C ALA A 61 4.02 -1.51 -10.35
N TYR A 62 3.58 -2.76 -10.28
CA TYR A 62 4.41 -3.92 -10.59
C TYR A 62 3.74 -4.89 -11.55
N ARG A 63 4.56 -5.69 -12.22
CA ARG A 63 4.17 -6.78 -13.13
C ARG A 63 5.11 -7.96 -12.89
N ASP A 64 4.83 -9.10 -13.51
CA ASP A 64 5.73 -10.25 -13.38
C ASP A 64 7.14 -9.99 -13.95
N ILE A 65 8.17 -10.06 -13.10
CA ILE A 65 9.59 -9.97 -13.47
C ILE A 65 10.19 -11.34 -13.85
N HIS A 66 9.51 -12.45 -13.53
CA HIS A 66 10.04 -13.80 -13.73
C HIS A 66 10.12 -14.26 -15.21
N PRO A 67 9.19 -13.87 -16.10
CA PRO A 67 9.26 -14.25 -17.50
C PRO A 67 10.44 -13.58 -18.22
N LYS A 68 11.13 -14.34 -19.06
CA LYS A 68 12.21 -13.80 -19.91
C LYS A 68 11.62 -12.79 -20.89
N GLY A 69 11.98 -11.51 -20.74
CA GLY A 69 11.58 -10.43 -21.65
C GLY A 69 10.64 -9.38 -21.05
N CYS A 70 10.27 -9.48 -19.76
CA CYS A 70 9.64 -8.36 -19.08
C CYS A 70 10.66 -7.21 -18.91
N ASN A 71 10.59 -6.22 -19.79
CA ASN A 71 11.53 -5.08 -19.79
C ASN A 71 11.10 -3.96 -18.83
N THR A 72 9.83 -3.94 -18.42
CA THR A 72 9.24 -2.90 -17.56
C THR A 72 8.43 -3.50 -16.40
N PRO A 73 9.09 -4.29 -15.52
CA PRO A 73 8.42 -4.91 -14.38
C PRO A 73 7.99 -3.91 -13.30
N TRP A 74 8.55 -2.69 -13.31
CA TRP A 74 8.35 -1.69 -12.27
C TRP A 74 7.99 -0.32 -12.86
N GLU A 75 6.96 0.29 -12.30
CA GLU A 75 6.74 1.74 -12.30
C GLU A 75 6.84 2.20 -10.84
N ASP A 76 8.07 2.51 -10.44
CA ASP A 76 8.47 2.76 -9.05
C ASP A 76 8.84 4.24 -8.88
N HIS A 77 7.91 5.01 -8.30
CA HIS A 77 8.09 6.44 -8.06
C HIS A 77 8.65 6.69 -6.65
N PRO A 78 9.34 7.82 -6.40
CA PRO A 78 9.66 8.24 -5.04
C PRO A 78 8.41 8.68 -4.29
N PHE A 79 8.51 8.84 -2.97
CA PHE A 79 7.44 9.49 -2.21
C PHE A 79 7.21 10.94 -2.67
N THR A 80 5.94 11.34 -2.73
CA THR A 80 5.51 12.72 -2.98
C THR A 80 4.49 13.15 -1.93
N THR A 81 4.51 14.43 -1.57
CA THR A 81 3.47 15.08 -0.77
C THR A 81 2.37 15.70 -1.66
N SER A 82 2.52 15.65 -2.98
CA SER A 82 1.57 16.21 -3.94
C SER A 82 0.58 15.14 -4.40
N VAL A 83 -0.70 15.35 -4.07
CA VAL A 83 -1.80 14.49 -4.52
C VAL A 83 -1.93 14.53 -6.05
N ASP A 84 -1.73 15.70 -6.65
CA ASP A 84 -1.79 15.86 -8.11
C ASP A 84 -0.65 15.11 -8.82
N GLU A 85 0.55 15.12 -8.23
CA GLU A 85 1.68 14.35 -8.75
C GLU A 85 1.39 12.85 -8.65
N PHE A 86 0.94 12.36 -7.50
CA PHE A 86 0.56 10.96 -7.32
C PHE A 86 -0.56 10.53 -8.29
N LYS A 87 -1.55 11.39 -8.51
CA LYS A 87 -2.60 11.17 -9.51
C LYS A 87 -2.03 11.10 -10.93
N SER A 88 -1.07 11.96 -11.26
CA SER A 88 -0.39 11.93 -12.57
C SER A 88 0.41 10.65 -12.77
N GLN A 89 1.13 10.18 -11.73
CA GLN A 89 1.86 8.91 -11.72
C GLN A 89 0.88 7.76 -11.96
N LEU A 90 -0.24 7.71 -11.22
CA LEU A 90 -1.29 6.72 -11.45
C LEU A 90 -1.83 6.78 -12.88
N SER A 91 -2.02 7.97 -13.46
CA SER A 91 -2.65 8.12 -14.80
C SER A 91 -1.82 7.54 -15.94
N VAL A 92 -0.48 7.48 -15.78
CA VAL A 92 0.42 6.93 -16.80
C VAL A 92 0.62 5.42 -16.68
N VAL A 93 0.25 4.82 -15.55
CA VAL A 93 0.28 3.36 -15.39
C VAL A 93 -0.69 2.71 -16.37
N GLN A 94 -0.15 1.98 -17.33
CA GLN A 94 -0.91 1.20 -18.30
C GLN A 94 -1.04 -0.23 -17.81
N ALA A 95 -2.24 -0.70 -17.50
CA ALA A 95 -2.48 -2.12 -17.23
C ALA A 95 -2.14 -2.94 -18.48
N GLN A 96 -0.98 -3.59 -18.46
CA GLN A 96 -0.45 -4.29 -19.63
C GLN A 96 0.50 -5.40 -19.22
N GLY A 97 0.72 -6.33 -20.13
CA GLY A 97 1.40 -7.56 -19.79
C GLY A 97 0.53 -8.42 -18.87
N GLY A 98 1.18 -9.31 -18.15
CA GLY A 98 0.52 -10.50 -17.64
C GLY A 98 0.53 -11.59 -18.71
N GLY A 99 0.65 -12.83 -18.26
CA GLY A 99 0.72 -14.02 -19.09
C GLY A 99 0.26 -15.22 -18.29
N ASP A 100 1.22 -15.93 -17.72
CA ASP A 100 0.98 -17.02 -16.78
C ASP A 100 1.00 -16.46 -15.35
N GLU A 101 -0.05 -16.77 -14.57
CA GLU A 101 0.06 -16.66 -13.12
C GLU A 101 1.14 -17.63 -12.62
N PRO A 102 1.88 -17.28 -11.56
CA PRO A 102 1.62 -16.17 -10.63
C PRO A 102 2.38 -14.87 -10.94
N GLU A 103 2.09 -13.79 -10.21
CA GLU A 103 2.71 -12.45 -10.37
C GLU A 103 3.85 -12.18 -9.36
N SER A 104 4.54 -11.05 -9.50
CA SER A 104 5.71 -10.68 -8.67
C SER A 104 5.37 -9.87 -7.41
N THR A 105 4.29 -10.25 -6.70
CA THR A 105 3.79 -9.52 -5.53
C THR A 105 4.78 -9.47 -4.37
N LEU A 106 5.47 -10.58 -4.08
CA LEU A 106 6.49 -10.62 -3.01
C LEU A 106 7.64 -9.65 -3.29
N ASP A 107 8.08 -9.53 -4.56
CA ASP A 107 9.13 -8.60 -4.96
C ASP A 107 8.70 -7.13 -4.78
N ALA A 108 7.45 -6.81 -5.11
CA ALA A 108 6.88 -5.49 -4.87
C ALA A 108 6.82 -5.17 -3.37
N LEU A 109 6.36 -6.13 -2.56
CA LEU A 109 6.31 -5.96 -1.11
C LEU A 109 7.71 -5.81 -0.49
N TYR A 110 8.69 -6.57 -0.96
CA TYR A 110 10.09 -6.45 -0.55
C TYR A 110 10.63 -5.04 -0.84
N ARG A 111 10.39 -4.52 -2.05
CA ARG A 111 10.75 -3.13 -2.42
C ARG A 111 10.07 -2.09 -1.54
N ALA A 112 8.78 -2.26 -1.27
CA ALA A 112 8.02 -1.35 -0.41
C ALA A 112 8.58 -1.33 1.03
N ILE A 113 8.88 -2.49 1.59
CA ILE A 113 9.47 -2.61 2.94
C ILE A 113 10.80 -1.86 3.04
N HIS A 114 11.64 -1.93 2.00
CA HIS A 114 12.96 -1.30 1.94
C HIS A 114 12.95 0.15 1.43
N SER A 115 11.81 0.83 1.53
CA SER A 115 11.68 2.24 1.13
C SER A 115 12.33 3.19 2.13
N ASP A 116 12.51 4.44 1.70
CA ASP A 116 13.04 5.57 2.48
C ASP A 116 12.05 6.09 3.53
N TRP A 117 11.40 5.21 4.29
CA TRP A 117 10.39 5.56 5.29
C TRP A 117 10.87 6.59 6.32
N ARG A 118 9.99 7.49 6.75
CA ARG A 118 10.29 8.39 7.88
C ARG A 118 10.40 7.57 9.16
N THR A 119 11.39 7.91 9.98
CA THR A 119 11.81 7.08 11.11
C THR A 119 11.21 7.49 12.45
N SER A 120 10.81 8.76 12.62
CA SER A 120 10.26 9.30 13.86
C SER A 120 8.78 9.64 13.71
N ARG A 121 7.96 9.29 14.71
CA ARG A 121 6.54 9.68 14.84
C ARG A 121 5.65 9.40 13.61
N THR A 122 6.08 8.49 12.73
CA THR A 122 5.41 8.23 11.46
C THR A 122 4.72 6.87 11.48
N HIS A 123 3.43 6.89 11.17
CA HIS A 123 2.69 5.68 10.83
C HIS A 123 2.98 5.27 9.39
N LYS A 124 3.32 4.00 9.15
CA LYS A 124 3.62 3.48 7.81
C LYS A 124 2.48 2.60 7.34
N THR A 125 2.11 2.69 6.07
CA THR A 125 1.07 1.87 5.48
C THR A 125 1.51 1.36 4.13
N ILE A 126 1.40 0.05 3.93
CA ILE A 126 1.54 -0.58 2.63
C ILE A 126 0.14 -1.01 2.19
N VAL A 127 -0.33 -0.50 1.06
CA VAL A 127 -1.58 -0.89 0.40
C VAL A 127 -1.21 -1.79 -0.76
N LEU A 128 -1.50 -3.08 -0.63
CA LEU A 128 -1.18 -4.12 -1.61
C LEU A 128 -2.44 -4.53 -2.37
N LEU A 129 -2.44 -4.37 -3.69
CA LEU A 129 -3.60 -4.63 -4.56
C LEU A 129 -3.19 -5.59 -5.68
N THR A 130 -3.89 -6.72 -5.80
CA THR A 130 -3.70 -7.72 -6.88
C THR A 130 -4.96 -8.58 -7.01
N ASP A 131 -5.14 -9.22 -8.16
CA ASP A 131 -6.14 -10.26 -8.41
C ASP A 131 -5.52 -11.64 -8.66
N ALA A 132 -4.21 -11.80 -8.47
CA ALA A 132 -3.46 -13.02 -8.76
C ALA A 132 -2.73 -13.60 -7.54
N ASP A 133 -2.33 -14.87 -7.63
CA ASP A 133 -1.34 -15.43 -6.71
C ASP A 133 0.05 -14.84 -7.00
N THR A 134 1.01 -15.11 -6.11
CA THR A 134 2.39 -14.62 -6.21
C THR A 134 3.39 -15.75 -6.39
N HIS A 135 4.50 -15.47 -7.07
CA HIS A 135 5.63 -16.40 -7.10
C HIS A 135 6.09 -16.74 -5.69
N ALA A 136 6.42 -18.01 -5.45
CA ALA A 136 6.80 -18.52 -4.13
C ALA A 136 8.14 -17.95 -3.60
N ARG A 137 8.95 -17.36 -4.48
CA ARG A 137 10.28 -16.82 -4.17
C ARG A 137 10.47 -15.48 -4.88
N LEU A 138 11.16 -14.57 -4.20
CA LEU A 138 11.66 -13.33 -4.76
C LEU A 138 12.57 -13.62 -5.95
N HIS A 139 12.48 -12.79 -6.97
CA HIS A 139 13.39 -12.84 -8.10
C HIS A 139 14.83 -12.57 -7.66
N HIS A 140 15.79 -13.21 -8.33
CA HIS A 140 17.21 -13.09 -7.96
C HIS A 140 17.74 -11.64 -8.05
N SER A 141 17.13 -10.80 -8.89
CA SER A 141 17.50 -9.39 -9.02
C SER A 141 16.97 -8.53 -7.87
N THR A 142 15.94 -8.99 -7.16
CA THR A 142 15.38 -8.33 -5.98
C THR A 142 16.12 -8.77 -4.73
N TYR A 143 16.33 -10.08 -4.57
CA TYR A 143 17.07 -10.65 -3.45
C TYR A 143 17.82 -11.91 -3.89
N ALA A 144 19.15 -11.87 -3.84
CA ALA A 144 20.02 -12.87 -4.46
C ALA A 144 20.41 -14.04 -3.53
N ARG A 145 19.90 -14.09 -2.30
CA ARG A 145 20.27 -15.15 -1.33
C ARG A 145 19.25 -16.30 -1.36
N PRO A 146 19.61 -17.52 -0.89
CA PRO A 146 18.73 -18.69 -0.98
C PRO A 146 17.47 -18.64 -0.11
N ASP A 147 17.48 -17.82 0.94
CA ASP A 147 16.34 -17.54 1.83
C ASP A 147 15.39 -16.51 1.20
N ASN A 148 14.99 -16.71 -0.05
CA ASN A 148 14.23 -15.73 -0.82
C ASN A 148 12.72 -16.01 -0.89
N ASP A 149 12.16 -16.78 0.06
CA ASP A 149 10.72 -17.06 0.10
C ASP A 149 9.94 -16.03 0.93
N VAL A 150 8.62 -16.25 1.09
CA VAL A 150 7.73 -15.39 1.89
C VAL A 150 8.24 -15.12 3.30
N SER A 151 8.96 -16.07 3.92
CA SER A 151 9.49 -15.92 5.28
C SER A 151 10.48 -14.76 5.39
N ARG A 152 11.26 -14.49 4.33
CA ARG A 152 12.18 -13.35 4.28
C ARG A 152 11.42 -12.03 4.25
N VAL A 153 10.40 -11.94 3.40
CA VAL A 153 9.54 -10.76 3.30
C VAL A 153 8.84 -10.49 4.63
N ILE A 154 8.33 -11.53 5.28
CA ILE A 154 7.75 -11.47 6.63
C ILE A 154 8.77 -10.94 7.64
N GLN A 155 9.97 -11.51 7.68
CA GLN A 155 11.02 -11.09 8.62
C GLN A 155 11.36 -9.60 8.44
N ASP A 156 11.50 -9.13 7.20
CA ASP A 156 11.77 -7.71 6.93
C ASP A 156 10.59 -6.82 7.30
N PHE A 157 9.36 -7.23 6.98
CA PHE A 157 8.15 -6.49 7.34
C PHE A 157 8.04 -6.29 8.85
N GLN A 158 8.36 -7.32 9.64
CA GLN A 158 8.31 -7.28 11.10
C GLN A 158 9.31 -6.27 11.71
N THR A 159 10.39 -5.93 11.01
CA THR A 159 11.34 -4.89 11.45
C THR A 159 10.76 -3.47 11.38
N LEU A 160 9.73 -3.23 10.57
CA LEU A 160 9.10 -1.93 10.48
C LEU A 160 8.24 -1.66 11.73
N ARG A 161 8.62 -0.62 12.47
CA ARG A 161 7.79 -0.09 13.56
C ARG A 161 6.63 0.75 13.02
N HIS A 162 5.48 0.64 13.71
CA HIS A 162 4.24 1.36 13.43
C HIS A 162 3.73 1.16 11.99
N VAL A 163 3.92 -0.03 11.44
CA VAL A 163 3.45 -0.38 10.08
C VAL A 163 2.08 -1.04 10.13
N MET A 164 1.30 -0.79 9.08
CA MET A 164 0.07 -1.49 8.76
C MET A 164 0.14 -2.04 7.34
N LEU A 165 -0.36 -3.26 7.15
CA LEU A 165 -0.58 -3.85 5.83
C LEU A 165 -2.07 -3.82 5.50
N PHE A 166 -2.42 -3.22 4.37
CA PHE A 166 -3.75 -3.30 3.79
C PHE A 166 -3.68 -4.15 2.53
N LEU A 167 -4.44 -5.22 2.46
CA LEU A 167 -4.41 -6.18 1.36
C LEU A 167 -5.78 -6.24 0.68
N VAL A 168 -5.79 -6.11 -0.63
CA VAL A 168 -6.90 -6.53 -1.50
C VAL A 168 -6.33 -7.57 -2.45
N ALA A 169 -6.62 -8.83 -2.20
CA ALA A 169 -6.07 -9.95 -2.96
C ALA A 169 -7.00 -11.18 -2.90
N PRO A 170 -6.87 -12.15 -3.81
CA PRO A 170 -7.54 -13.43 -3.65
C PRO A 170 -6.93 -14.21 -2.49
N GLN A 171 -7.69 -15.13 -1.90
CA GLN A 171 -7.28 -15.83 -0.69
C GLN A 171 -6.28 -16.99 -0.95
N TYR A 172 -5.02 -16.68 -1.26
CA TYR A 172 -3.96 -17.68 -1.45
C TYR A 172 -3.12 -17.90 -0.18
N PRO A 173 -2.52 -19.09 0.02
CA PRO A 173 -1.75 -19.40 1.23
C PRO A 173 -0.62 -18.41 1.54
N THR A 174 0.03 -17.85 0.52
CA THR A 174 1.10 -16.85 0.71
C THR A 174 0.58 -15.57 1.35
N TYR A 175 -0.62 -15.12 0.96
CA TYR A 175 -1.24 -13.93 1.52
C TYR A 175 -1.80 -14.17 2.92
N GLU A 176 -2.35 -15.36 3.18
CA GLU A 176 -2.76 -15.78 4.53
C GLU A 176 -1.55 -15.83 5.47
N ALA A 177 -0.40 -16.31 4.99
CA ALA A 177 0.83 -16.30 5.77
C ALA A 177 1.32 -14.87 6.10
N LEU A 178 1.18 -13.93 5.15
CA LEU A 178 1.48 -12.52 5.39
C LEU A 178 0.53 -11.90 6.43
N GLU A 179 -0.77 -12.19 6.35
CA GLU A 179 -1.76 -11.74 7.34
C GLU A 179 -1.43 -12.30 8.73
N GLN A 180 -1.26 -13.62 8.84
CA GLN A 180 -0.96 -14.28 10.11
C GLN A 180 0.34 -13.75 10.72
N ALA A 181 1.39 -13.56 9.91
CA ALA A 181 2.66 -13.05 10.41
C ALA A 181 2.61 -11.59 10.87
N ALA A 182 1.72 -10.78 10.29
CA ALA A 182 1.44 -9.43 10.78
C ALA A 182 0.72 -9.50 12.14
N LEU A 183 -0.27 -10.37 12.29
CA LEU A 183 -0.98 -10.59 13.56
C LEU A 183 -0.05 -11.09 14.67
N ASP A 184 0.79 -12.09 14.38
CA ASP A 184 1.76 -12.67 15.32
C ASP A 184 2.78 -11.63 15.83
N ALA A 185 3.08 -10.63 15.01
CA ALA A 185 3.98 -9.53 15.35
C ALA A 185 3.28 -8.32 15.99
N ASP A 186 1.99 -8.43 16.34
CA ASP A 186 1.17 -7.31 16.83
C ASP A 186 1.23 -6.11 15.86
N ARG A 187 1.08 -6.39 14.57
CA ARG A 187 0.96 -5.37 13.51
C ARG A 187 -0.48 -5.32 13.03
N LYS A 188 -0.93 -4.12 12.67
CA LYS A 188 -2.25 -3.94 12.09
C LYS A 188 -2.24 -4.52 10.67
N VAL A 189 -3.16 -5.41 10.39
CA VAL A 189 -3.41 -5.93 9.04
C VAL A 189 -4.91 -5.90 8.75
N ILE A 190 -5.25 -5.56 7.52
CA ILE A 190 -6.62 -5.67 7.00
C ILE A 190 -6.54 -6.39 5.68
N ALA A 191 -7.14 -7.58 5.61
CA ALA A 191 -7.28 -8.33 4.37
C ALA A 191 -8.72 -8.25 3.86
N ASN A 192 -8.89 -7.71 2.66
CA ASN A 192 -10.12 -7.71 1.91
C ASN A 192 -10.01 -8.76 0.79
N TRP A 193 -10.53 -9.94 1.06
CA TRP A 193 -10.41 -11.09 0.17
C TRP A 193 -11.35 -10.97 -1.04
N VAL A 194 -10.80 -11.07 -2.24
CA VAL A 194 -11.60 -11.20 -3.48
C VAL A 194 -11.76 -12.66 -3.90
N PRO A 195 -12.86 -13.04 -4.57
CA PRO A 195 -13.05 -14.42 -5.03
C PRO A 195 -11.97 -14.86 -6.04
N LYS A 196 -11.46 -16.09 -5.90
CA LYS A 196 -10.45 -16.68 -6.82
C LYS A 196 -10.98 -16.95 -8.24
N ASN A 197 -12.25 -17.30 -8.36
CA ASN A 197 -12.78 -18.01 -9.54
C ASN A 197 -13.69 -17.16 -10.44
N ASP A 198 -13.79 -15.86 -10.16
CA ASP A 198 -14.87 -15.05 -10.69
C ASP A 198 -14.35 -14.28 -11.90
N LEU A 199 -14.46 -14.90 -13.09
CA LEU A 199 -14.14 -14.37 -14.42
C LEU A 199 -13.13 -13.21 -14.40
N ARG A 200 -11.91 -13.43 -13.89
CA ARG A 200 -10.76 -12.48 -13.78
C ARG A 200 -11.01 -11.00 -13.40
N TYR A 201 -12.23 -10.58 -13.06
CA TYR A 201 -12.59 -9.14 -13.09
C TYR A 201 -13.73 -8.75 -12.14
N SER A 202 -14.65 -9.65 -11.80
CA SER A 202 -15.86 -9.25 -11.04
C SER A 202 -15.55 -8.87 -9.59
N GLY A 203 -14.63 -9.59 -8.93
CA GLY A 203 -14.22 -9.34 -7.56
C GLY A 203 -13.73 -7.90 -7.35
N LEU A 204 -12.77 -7.43 -8.14
CA LEU A 204 -12.27 -6.05 -8.06
C LEU A 204 -13.27 -5.01 -8.55
N SER A 205 -14.07 -5.34 -9.57
CA SER A 205 -15.11 -4.42 -10.07
C SER A 205 -16.25 -4.21 -9.07
N SER A 206 -16.46 -5.15 -8.14
CA SER A 206 -17.48 -5.06 -7.09
C SER A 206 -17.06 -4.20 -5.89
N ILE A 207 -15.79 -3.77 -5.86
CA ILE A 207 -15.26 -2.94 -4.77
C ILE A 207 -15.80 -1.52 -4.91
N SER A 208 -16.46 -1.04 -3.85
CA SER A 208 -16.80 0.37 -3.68
C SER A 208 -15.56 1.15 -3.27
N TRP A 209 -14.77 1.60 -4.25
CA TRP A 209 -13.46 2.21 -4.04
C TRP A 209 -13.47 3.50 -3.21
N GLY A 210 -14.42 4.40 -3.43
CA GLY A 210 -14.53 5.64 -2.63
C GLY A 210 -14.66 5.36 -1.13
N PRO A 211 -15.67 4.57 -0.68
CA PRO A 211 -15.80 4.14 0.71
C PRO A 211 -14.56 3.41 1.25
N LEU A 212 -13.96 2.51 0.46
CA LEU A 212 -12.76 1.77 0.84
C LEU A 212 -11.58 2.72 1.11
N MET A 213 -11.34 3.65 0.19
CA MET A 213 -10.26 4.63 0.28
C MET A 213 -10.48 5.60 1.46
N ASN A 214 -11.72 6.03 1.69
CA ASN A 214 -12.05 6.84 2.86
C ASN A 214 -11.75 6.10 4.17
N MET A 215 -12.15 4.83 4.26
CA MET A 215 -11.86 3.98 5.43
C MET A 215 -10.35 3.83 5.67
N ILE A 216 -9.56 3.58 4.61
CA ILE A 216 -8.09 3.52 4.72
C ILE A 216 -7.56 4.85 5.27
N GLY A 217 -7.98 5.98 4.70
CA GLY A 217 -7.55 7.31 5.15
C GLY A 217 -7.88 7.57 6.61
N GLN A 218 -9.10 7.29 7.05
CA GLN A 218 -9.54 7.46 8.43
C GLN A 218 -8.73 6.59 9.40
N LEU A 219 -8.47 5.33 9.04
CA LEU A 219 -7.70 4.41 9.87
C LEU A 219 -6.23 4.85 10.01
N VAL A 220 -5.62 5.30 8.92
CA VAL A 220 -4.27 5.87 8.93
C VAL A 220 -4.23 7.12 9.79
N SER A 221 -5.21 8.01 9.64
CA SER A 221 -5.36 9.23 10.44
C SER A 221 -5.45 8.90 11.93
N ALA A 222 -6.35 8.00 12.33
CA ALA A 222 -6.51 7.57 13.71
C ALA A 222 -5.24 6.90 14.28
N THR A 223 -4.59 6.04 13.51
CA THR A 223 -3.39 5.32 13.97
C THR A 223 -2.19 6.27 14.09
N SER A 224 -2.07 7.27 13.21
CA SER A 224 -1.01 8.28 13.29
C SER A 224 -1.07 9.10 14.59
N ILE A 225 -2.27 9.33 15.15
CA ILE A 225 -2.45 10.00 16.45
C ILE A 225 -1.88 9.14 17.58
N VAL A 226 -2.11 7.82 17.55
CA VAL A 226 -1.58 6.89 18.54
C VAL A 226 -0.05 6.90 18.49
N VAL A 227 0.52 6.76 17.29
CA VAL A 227 1.98 6.79 17.09
C VAL A 227 2.57 8.12 17.58
N ALA A 228 1.96 9.25 17.28
CA ALA A 228 2.46 10.55 17.72
C ALA A 228 2.47 10.73 19.25
N ARG A 229 1.66 9.98 20.01
CA ARG A 229 1.61 10.00 21.48
C ARG A 229 2.65 9.09 22.13
N GLU A 230 3.21 8.13 21.40
CA GLU A 230 4.25 7.20 21.90
C GLU A 230 5.66 7.82 21.92
N TYR A 231 5.82 9.04 21.41
CA TYR A 231 7.08 9.80 21.36
C TYR A 231 6.92 11.17 21.99
#